data_AF-A0A484F5E9-F1
#
_entry.id   AF-A0A484F5E9-F1
#
_cell.length_a   1.000
_cell.length_b   1.000
_cell.length_c   1.000
_cell.angle_alpha   90.00
_cell.angle_beta   90.00
_cell.angle_gamma   90.00
#
_symmetry.space_group_name_H-M   'P 1'
#
loop_
_entity.id
_entity.type
_entity.pdbx_description
1 polymer ?
#
loop_
_entity_poly.entity_id
_entity_poly.type
_entity_poly.pdbx_seq_one_letter_code
_entity_poly.pdbx_strand_id
1 'polypeptide(L)'
;MNGKNITITVNDIEISVSSFDKEDFICITDIANAKSNLSRPADIIKNWMRNRNTLEFLGTWETIYNPDFKVVEFDHFRSMAGSIFAVAAVREPLRFSKNKQNAIRI
;
A
#
# COMPACT_ATOMS: atom_id res chain seq x y z
N MET A 1 3.95 -6.94 -22.30
CA MET A 1 3.44 -5.61 -21.90
C MET A 1 4.52 -4.93 -21.08
N ASN A 2 5.12 -3.85 -21.61
CA ASN A 2 6.24 -3.15 -20.99
C ASN A 2 5.71 -2.15 -19.96
N GLY A 3 5.74 -2.51 -18.67
CA GLY A 3 5.52 -1.52 -17.61
C GLY A 3 6.67 -0.51 -17.61
N LYS A 4 6.34 0.77 -17.67
CA LYS A 4 7.33 1.85 -17.54
C LYS A 4 7.56 2.08 -16.05
N ASN A 5 8.82 2.03 -15.62
CA ASN A 5 9.21 2.50 -14.30
C ASN A 5 9.83 3.88 -14.46
N ILE A 6 9.36 4.84 -13.67
CA ILE A 6 9.93 6.18 -13.58
C ILE A 6 10.23 6.48 -12.12
N THR A 7 11.15 7.41 -11.88
CA THR A 7 11.44 7.89 -10.53
C THR A 7 10.92 9.31 -10.42
N ILE A 8 10.22 9.61 -9.33
CA ILE A 8 9.81 10.97 -8.97
C ILE A 8 10.58 11.41 -7.72
N THR A 9 10.83 12.71 -7.60
CA THR A 9 11.44 13.29 -6.40
C THR A 9 10.36 13.97 -5.57
N VAL A 10 10.20 13.54 -4.32
CA VAL A 10 9.24 14.11 -3.37
C VAL A 10 9.99 14.47 -2.09
N ASN A 11 10.03 15.74 -1.70
CA ASN A 11 10.81 16.21 -0.54
C ASN A 11 12.26 15.67 -0.53
N ASP A 12 12.97 15.79 -1.67
CA ASP A 12 14.34 15.30 -1.87
C ASP A 12 14.53 13.77 -1.72
N ILE A 13 13.42 13.02 -1.74
CA ILE A 13 13.41 11.55 -1.71
C ILE A 13 13.05 11.04 -3.10
N GLU A 14 13.87 10.14 -3.63
CA GLU A 14 13.56 9.41 -4.84
C GLU A 14 12.55 8.30 -4.55
N ILE A 15 11.42 8.33 -5.25
CA ILE A 15 10.36 7.34 -5.12
C ILE A 15 10.10 6.72 -6.49
N SER A 16 10.15 5.40 -6.55
CA SER A 16 9.86 4.64 -7.76
C SER A 16 8.35 4.61 -8.00
N VAL A 17 7.95 4.93 -9.23
CA VAL A 17 6.58 4.77 -9.74
C VAL A 17 6.60 3.76 -10.87
N SER A 18 5.69 2.79 -10.82
CA SER A 18 5.54 1.80 -11.87
C SER A 18 4.15 1.82 -12.45
N SER A 19 4.05 1.91 -13.77
CA SER A 19 2.78 1.84 -14.49
C SER A 19 2.46 0.40 -14.90
N PHE A 20 1.26 -0.07 -14.58
CA PHE A 20 0.74 -1.37 -15.00
C PHE A 20 -0.75 -1.26 -15.34
N ASP A 21 -1.14 -1.76 -16.51
CA ASP A 21 -2.54 -1.81 -16.96
C ASP A 21 -3.32 -0.48 -16.85
N LYS A 22 -2.67 0.63 -17.26
CA LYS A 22 -3.18 2.02 -17.18
C LYS A 22 -3.33 2.57 -15.75
N GLU A 23 -2.81 1.87 -14.76
CA GLU A 23 -2.75 2.34 -13.39
C GLU A 23 -1.31 2.61 -13.00
N ASP A 24 -1.09 3.66 -12.21
CA ASP A 24 0.20 4.01 -11.68
C ASP A 24 0.31 3.56 -10.22
N PHE A 25 1.48 3.06 -9.85
CA PHE A 25 1.74 2.54 -8.52
C PHE A 25 2.99 3.17 -7.93
N ILE A 26 2.89 3.72 -6.72
CA ILE A 26 4.01 4.29 -5.99
C ILE A 26 4.64 3.25 -5.04
N CYS A 27 5.97 3.20 -4.98
CA CYS A 27 6.70 2.27 -4.12
C CYS A 27 6.63 2.71 -2.65
N ILE A 28 5.91 1.94 -1.83
CA ILE A 28 5.76 2.22 -0.40
C ILE A 28 7.08 2.01 0.34
N THR A 29 7.90 1.07 -0.11
CA THR A 29 9.19 0.77 0.53
C THR A 29 10.13 1.96 0.43
N ASP A 30 10.10 2.70 -0.68
CA ASP A 30 10.92 3.91 -0.87
C ASP A 30 10.48 5.01 0.11
N ILE A 31 9.16 5.18 0.29
CA ILE A 31 8.58 6.11 1.28
C ILE A 31 8.94 5.70 2.71
N ALA A 32 8.87 4.40 3.03
CA ALA A 32 9.19 3.88 4.36
C ALA A 32 10.69 4.02 4.70
N ASN A 33 11.58 3.74 3.73
CA ASN A 33 13.02 3.95 3.85
C ASN A 33 13.35 5.40 4.20
N ALA A 34 12.68 6.36 3.55
CA ALA A 34 12.96 7.77 3.77
C ALA A 34 12.57 8.30 5.16
N LYS A 35 11.64 7.63 5.85
CA LYS A 35 11.12 8.10 7.14
C LYS A 35 12.03 7.77 8.33
N SER A 36 12.92 6.77 8.22
CA SER A 36 13.69 6.31 9.40
C SER A 36 15.01 5.64 9.04
N ASN A 37 16.09 6.13 9.66
CA ASN A 37 17.44 5.55 9.55
C ASN A 37 17.65 4.33 10.47
N LEU A 38 16.70 4.04 11.37
CA LEU A 38 16.87 3.09 12.48
C LEU A 38 15.91 1.90 12.47
N SER A 39 14.80 1.98 11.73
CA SER A 39 13.80 0.91 11.64
C SER A 39 13.78 0.31 10.23
N ARG A 40 13.59 -1.00 10.12
CA ARG A 40 13.46 -1.66 8.83
C ARG A 40 12.16 -1.18 8.16
N PRO A 41 12.16 -0.88 6.85
CA PRO A 41 10.96 -0.46 6.13
C PRO A 41 9.76 -1.39 6.33
N ALA A 42 10.03 -2.70 6.42
CA ALA A 42 9.02 -3.71 6.69
C ALA A 42 8.28 -3.48 8.02
N ASP A 43 8.95 -2.98 9.06
CA ASP A 43 8.33 -2.76 10.37
C ASP A 43 7.50 -1.46 10.37
N ILE A 44 7.96 -0.44 9.64
CA ILE A 44 7.19 0.78 9.39
C ILE A 44 5.91 0.46 8.63
N ILE A 45 6.01 -0.31 7.54
CA ILE A 45 4.86 -0.74 6.73
C ILE A 45 3.89 -1.58 7.56
N LYS A 46 4.40 -2.55 8.34
CA LYS A 46 3.56 -3.33 9.27
C LYS A 46 2.81 -2.43 10.25
N ASN A 47 3.46 -1.39 10.78
CA ASN A 47 2.82 -0.46 11.70
C ASN A 47 1.71 0.36 11.02
N TRP A 48 1.94 0.82 9.79
CA TRP A 48 0.90 1.47 8.96
C TRP A 48 -0.30 0.55 8.72
N MET A 49 -0.06 -0.71 8.35
CA MET A 49 -1.13 -1.68 8.12
C MET A 49 -1.87 -2.11 9.40
N ARG A 50 -1.29 -1.90 10.58
CA ARG A 50 -1.97 -2.12 11.88
C ARG A 50 -2.74 -0.89 12.36
N ASN A 51 -2.38 0.30 11.87
CA ASN A 51 -3.00 1.54 12.30
C ASN A 51 -4.36 1.71 11.64
N ARG A 52 -5.42 1.70 12.45
CA ARG A 52 -6.80 1.85 11.98
C ARG A 52 -7.01 3.13 11.18
N ASN A 53 -6.41 4.25 11.60
CA ASN A 53 -6.55 5.53 10.90
C ASN A 53 -5.91 5.48 9.50
N THR A 54 -4.76 4.79 9.38
CA THR A 54 -4.11 4.60 8.08
C THR A 54 -4.97 3.75 7.14
N LEU A 55 -5.55 2.66 7.65
CA LEU A 55 -6.46 1.83 6.85
C LEU A 55 -7.74 2.58 6.47
N GLU A 56 -8.31 3.37 7.38
CA GLU A 56 -9.49 4.19 7.10
C GLU A 56 -9.23 5.20 5.97
N PHE A 57 -8.07 5.86 6.02
CA PHE A 57 -7.64 6.76 4.96
C PHE A 57 -7.50 6.02 3.62
N LEU A 58 -6.79 4.89 3.59
CA LEU A 58 -6.59 4.11 2.37
C LEU A 58 -7.90 3.56 1.81
N GLY A 59 -8.80 3.05 2.66
CA GLY A 59 -10.11 2.56 2.22
C GLY A 59 -11.00 3.67 1.66
N THR A 60 -10.96 4.86 2.26
CA THR A 60 -11.69 6.03 1.75
C THR A 60 -11.13 6.47 0.40
N TRP A 61 -9.80 6.54 0.28
CA TRP A 61 -9.12 6.86 -0.96
C TRP A 61 -9.50 5.90 -2.08
N GLU A 62 -9.39 4.60 -1.82
CA GLU A 62 -9.78 3.57 -2.80
C GLU A 62 -11.26 3.66 -3.17
N THR A 63 -12.16 3.90 -2.21
CA THR A 63 -13.60 4.06 -2.53
C THR A 63 -13.87 5.23 -3.48
N ILE A 64 -13.07 6.29 -3.43
CA ILE A 64 -13.24 7.46 -4.29
C ILE A 64 -12.63 7.24 -5.67
N TYR A 65 -11.44 6.63 -5.75
CA TYR A 65 -10.64 6.59 -6.98
C TYR A 65 -10.60 5.23 -7.66
N ASN A 66 -11.11 4.18 -7.03
CA ASN A 66 -11.15 2.81 -7.56
C ASN A 66 -12.62 2.35 -7.71
N PRO A 67 -13.22 2.50 -8.92
CA PRO A 67 -14.59 2.07 -9.16
C PRO A 67 -14.83 0.58 -8.91
N ASP A 68 -13.79 -0.25 -9.06
CA ASP A 68 -13.83 -1.71 -8.84
C ASP A 68 -13.50 -2.09 -7.38
N PHE A 69 -13.43 -1.11 -6.48
CA PHE A 69 -13.06 -1.35 -5.09
C PHE A 69 -14.09 -2.21 -4.37
N LYS A 70 -13.58 -3.26 -3.74
CA LYS A 70 -14.40 -4.23 -3.03
C LYS A 70 -14.58 -3.84 -1.56
N VAL A 71 -15.43 -2.86 -1.32
CA VAL A 71 -15.70 -2.28 0.01
C VAL A 71 -16.01 -3.36 1.06
N VAL A 72 -16.83 -4.36 0.72
CA VAL A 72 -17.22 -5.44 1.66
C VAL A 72 -16.03 -6.34 2.04
N GLU A 73 -15.16 -6.66 1.07
CA GLU A 73 -13.96 -7.46 1.34
C GLU A 73 -12.94 -6.64 2.16
N PHE A 74 -12.85 -5.34 1.89
CA PHE A 74 -12.01 -4.41 2.64
C PHE A 74 -12.49 -4.21 4.08
N ASP A 75 -13.78 -4.09 4.34
CA ASP A 75 -14.32 -3.91 5.69
C ASP A 75 -14.04 -5.12 6.59
N HIS A 76 -14.10 -6.33 6.04
CA HIS A 76 -13.64 -7.53 6.76
C HIS A 76 -12.16 -7.42 7.12
N PHE A 77 -11.30 -6.97 6.19
CA PHE A 77 -9.88 -6.76 6.48
C PHE A 77 -9.66 -5.67 7.55
N ARG A 78 -10.35 -4.54 7.43
CA ARG A 78 -10.29 -3.43 8.40
C ARG A 78 -10.71 -3.89 9.80
N SER A 79 -11.72 -4.75 9.90
CA SER A 79 -12.16 -5.30 11.19
C SER A 79 -11.10 -6.14 11.90
N MET A 80 -10.14 -6.70 11.16
CA MET A 80 -9.01 -7.47 11.69
C MET A 80 -7.81 -6.61 12.10
N ALA A 81 -7.81 -5.32 11.76
CA ALA A 81 -6.74 -4.40 12.12
C ALA A 81 -6.65 -4.19 13.63
N GLY A 82 -5.45 -4.36 14.20
CA GLY A 82 -5.22 -4.33 15.65
C GLY A 82 -5.28 -5.70 16.33
N SER A 83 -5.69 -6.76 15.63
CA SER A 83 -5.60 -8.14 16.11
C SER A 83 -4.25 -8.77 15.76
N ILE A 84 -3.72 -9.69 16.60
CA ILE A 84 -2.49 -10.45 16.33
C ILE A 84 -2.57 -11.21 14.99
N PHE A 85 -3.78 -11.56 14.54
CA PHE A 85 -4.04 -12.25 13.28
C PHE A 85 -3.93 -11.37 12.03
N ALA A 86 -3.82 -10.04 12.17
CA ALA A 86 -3.66 -9.12 11.04
C ALA A 86 -2.46 -9.50 10.14
N VAL A 87 -1.40 -10.11 10.70
CA VAL A 87 -0.21 -10.53 9.92
C VAL A 87 -0.52 -11.68 8.97
N ALA A 88 -1.43 -12.60 9.33
CA ALA A 88 -1.87 -13.67 8.42
C ALA A 88 -2.81 -13.13 7.35
N ALA A 89 -3.69 -12.21 7.74
CA ALA A 89 -4.63 -11.54 6.87
C ALA A 89 -3.97 -10.52 5.93
N VAL A 90 -2.69 -10.14 6.05
CA VAL A 90 -2.02 -9.29 5.06
C VAL A 90 -1.71 -10.08 3.76
N ARG A 91 -1.68 -11.41 3.79
CA ARG A 91 -1.40 -12.22 2.59
C ARG A 91 -2.56 -12.26 1.58
N GLU A 92 -3.80 -12.05 2.01
CA GLU A 92 -4.98 -12.10 1.12
C GLU A 92 -5.36 -10.75 0.45
N PRO A 93 -5.31 -9.59 1.12
CA PRO A 93 -5.49 -8.29 0.49
C PRO A 93 -4.37 -7.97 -0.50
N LEU A 94 -3.16 -8.49 -0.26
CA LEU A 94 -2.07 -8.42 -1.23
C LEU A 94 -2.30 -9.29 -2.49
N ARG A 95 -3.40 -10.06 -2.57
CA ARG A 95 -3.86 -10.67 -3.83
C ARG A 95 -4.75 -9.75 -4.67
N PHE A 96 -5.22 -8.61 -4.15
CA PHE A 96 -6.00 -7.64 -4.95
C PHE A 96 -5.16 -6.94 -6.02
N SER A 97 -3.83 -6.99 -5.91
CA SER A 97 -2.93 -6.77 -7.03
C SER A 97 -1.97 -7.95 -7.14
N LYS A 98 -2.18 -8.81 -8.15
CA LYS A 98 -1.26 -9.93 -8.44
C LYS A 98 0.16 -9.47 -8.81
N ASN A 99 0.44 -8.18 -8.89
CA ASN A 99 1.76 -7.65 -9.20
C ASN A 99 2.21 -6.63 -8.15
N LYS A 100 3.22 -7.04 -7.37
CA LYS A 100 4.07 -6.25 -6.46
C LYS A 100 3.47 -5.96 -5.08
N GLN A 101 3.96 -6.72 -4.09
CA GLN A 101 3.52 -6.77 -2.70
C GLN A 101 3.73 -5.47 -1.87
N ASN A 102 4.17 -4.34 -2.45
CA ASN A 102 4.52 -3.12 -1.70
C ASN A 102 4.27 -1.83 -2.50
N ALA A 103 3.12 -1.71 -3.16
CA ALA A 103 2.79 -0.54 -3.97
C ALA A 103 1.38 -0.02 -3.66
N ILE A 104 1.23 1.31 -3.58
CA ILE A 104 -0.09 1.98 -3.50
C ILE A 104 -0.44 2.47 -4.90
N ARG A 105 -1.68 2.24 -5.32
CA ARG A 105 -2.20 2.80 -6.57
C ARG A 105 -2.44 4.30 -6.39
N ILE A 106 -1.98 5.10 -7.34
CA ILE A 106 -2.15 6.57 -7.35
C ILE A 106 -3.05 7.02 -8.49
#